data_AF-A0AAD9V3C3-F1
#
_entry.id   AF-A0AAD9V3C3-F1
#
_cell.length_a   1.000
_cell.length_b   1.000
_cell.length_c   1.000
_cell.angle_alpha   90.00
_cell.angle_beta   90.00
_cell.angle_gamma   90.00
#
_symmetry.space_group_name_H-M   'P 1'
#
loop_
_entity.id
_entity.type
_entity.pdbx_description
1 polymer ?
#
loop_
_entity_poly.entity_id
_entity_poly.type
_entity_poly.pdbx_seq_one_letter_code
_entity_poly.pdbx_strand_id
1 'polypeptide(L)'
;MTRCSQNRRSFYVLDSVVPFEEDATHEFKGHRDIAVEELPSWCYIPGTDRRSRKAVSRNINAFLNTGKGGTVYLGIIDNGTKDHVTVSVGDLLSRYTPKVPQECYKVEFVPVLNLAETSDMELQPQLQDHMPHLLRTPDYCWCDKDAVEAFHKGIPSPLHVVEITVFPWKRENFVKGKEGNQIKFHPVYEDEEGNCYFRRQGSIVKYSLQDVVEFTKEEVHQQFKPLLLSIKEEMMTLKDEYNLH
;
A
#
# COMPACT_ATOMS: atom_id res chain seq x y z
N MET A 1 -10.46 -0.27 -28.07
CA MET A 1 -9.52 -0.96 -27.17
C MET A 1 -10.09 -0.93 -25.76
N THR A 2 -9.99 -2.09 -25.12
CA THR A 2 -10.72 -2.67 -23.98
C THR A 2 -10.93 -1.75 -22.77
N ARG A 3 -12.20 -1.59 -22.36
CA ARG A 3 -12.62 -1.03 -21.06
C ARG A 3 -12.06 -1.90 -19.92
N CYS A 4 -11.11 -1.36 -19.15
CA CYS A 4 -10.77 -1.91 -17.84
C CYS A 4 -11.74 -1.32 -16.81
N SER A 5 -12.97 -1.83 -16.77
CA SER A 5 -13.89 -1.55 -15.67
C SER A 5 -13.57 -2.56 -14.57
N GLN A 6 -12.65 -2.20 -13.66
CA GLN A 6 -12.54 -2.92 -12.41
C GLN A 6 -13.89 -2.78 -11.69
N ASN A 7 -14.60 -3.91 -11.49
CA ASN A 7 -15.77 -3.97 -10.61
C ASN A 7 -15.32 -3.52 -9.23
N ARG A 8 -15.50 -2.24 -8.90
CA ARG A 8 -15.46 -1.77 -7.51
C ARG A 8 -16.52 -2.56 -6.77
N ARG A 9 -16.12 -3.35 -5.77
CA ARG A 9 -17.09 -3.96 -4.86
C ARG A 9 -17.69 -2.83 -4.05
N SER A 10 -18.98 -2.61 -4.21
CA SER A 10 -19.71 -1.64 -3.41
C SER A 10 -19.82 -2.09 -1.94
N PHE A 11 -19.65 -3.38 -1.67
CA PHE A 11 -19.72 -3.99 -0.34
C PHE A 11 -19.05 -5.37 -0.29
N TYR A 12 -18.77 -5.84 0.92
CA TYR A 12 -18.46 -7.24 1.26
C TYR A 12 -19.66 -7.89 1.95
N VAL A 13 -19.70 -9.22 2.00
CA VAL A 13 -20.74 -9.98 2.72
C VAL A 13 -20.11 -10.66 3.93
N LEU A 14 -20.74 -10.52 5.10
CA LEU A 14 -20.29 -11.17 6.32
C LEU A 14 -20.24 -12.70 6.14
N ASP A 15 -19.24 -13.35 6.73
CA ASP A 15 -18.97 -14.79 6.64
C ASP A 15 -18.78 -15.35 5.22
N SER A 16 -18.62 -14.48 4.22
CA SER A 16 -18.30 -14.88 2.85
C SER A 16 -16.79 -14.97 2.60
N VAL A 17 -16.41 -15.86 1.70
CA VAL A 17 -15.02 -15.98 1.24
C VAL A 17 -14.84 -15.12 -0.01
N VAL A 18 -13.80 -14.28 0.00
CA VAL A 18 -13.42 -13.50 -1.17
C VAL A 18 -12.78 -14.41 -2.24
N PRO A 19 -13.06 -14.20 -3.54
CA PRO A 19 -12.56 -15.05 -4.63
C PRO A 19 -11.10 -14.77 -5.02
N PHE A 20 -10.30 -14.21 -4.11
CA PHE A 20 -8.88 -13.93 -4.31
C PHE A 20 -8.09 -14.25 -3.04
N GLU A 21 -6.85 -14.66 -3.22
CA GLU A 21 -5.95 -15.07 -2.14
C GLU A 21 -4.81 -14.06 -1.95
N GLU A 22 -4.01 -14.22 -0.89
CA GLU A 22 -2.79 -13.43 -0.74
C GLU A 22 -1.82 -13.74 -1.87
N ASP A 23 -1.34 -12.69 -2.55
CA ASP A 23 -0.49 -12.84 -3.71
C ASP A 23 0.50 -11.68 -3.86
N ALA A 24 0.98 -11.42 -5.08
CA ALA A 24 1.89 -10.33 -5.37
C ALA A 24 1.25 -8.92 -5.23
N THR A 25 -0.07 -8.83 -5.11
CA THR A 25 -0.86 -7.59 -5.12
C THR A 25 -1.94 -7.53 -4.03
N HIS A 26 -2.21 -8.62 -3.32
CA HIS A 26 -3.20 -8.67 -2.24
C HIS A 26 -2.52 -9.16 -0.95
N GLU A 27 -2.83 -8.50 0.17
CA GLU A 27 -2.41 -8.90 1.52
C GLU A 27 -3.57 -8.73 2.50
N PHE A 28 -3.82 -9.72 3.36
CA PHE A 28 -4.78 -9.62 4.45
C PHE A 28 -4.08 -9.40 5.81
N LYS A 29 -4.65 -8.53 6.64
CA LYS A 29 -4.20 -8.30 8.02
C LYS A 29 -5.40 -8.29 8.96
N GLY A 30 -5.37 -9.19 9.94
CA GLY A 30 -6.38 -9.26 11.01
C GLY A 30 -6.18 -8.23 12.13
N HIS A 31 -5.37 -7.20 11.91
CA HIS A 31 -5.08 -6.15 12.89
C HIS A 31 -4.90 -4.81 12.17
N ARG A 32 -4.99 -3.72 12.94
CA ARG A 32 -4.86 -2.35 12.44
C ARG A 32 -3.55 -1.66 12.82
N ASP A 33 -2.57 -2.40 13.32
CA ASP A 33 -1.26 -1.84 13.69
C ASP A 33 -0.52 -1.38 12.41
N ILE A 34 -0.64 -0.09 12.10
CA ILE A 34 -0.19 0.52 10.85
C ILE A 34 1.32 0.66 10.84
N ALA A 35 1.87 1.26 11.90
CA ALA A 35 3.29 1.53 12.07
C ALA A 35 3.94 0.62 13.11
N VAL A 36 5.27 0.52 13.08
CA VAL A 36 6.04 -0.33 14.00
C VAL A 36 5.87 0.08 15.47
N GLU A 37 5.63 1.36 15.75
CA GLU A 37 5.43 1.88 17.11
C GLU A 37 4.07 1.54 17.70
N GLU A 38 3.09 1.18 16.85
CA GLU A 38 1.75 0.78 17.28
C GLU A 38 1.70 -0.70 17.72
N LEU A 39 2.75 -1.46 17.43
CA LEU A 39 2.80 -2.87 17.78
C LEU A 39 2.93 -3.06 19.30
N PRO A 40 2.01 -3.78 19.94
CA PRO A 40 2.08 -4.03 21.37
C PRO A 40 3.32 -4.81 21.79
N SER A 41 3.81 -4.55 23.01
CA SER A 41 4.99 -5.23 23.58
C SER A 41 4.82 -6.76 23.70
N TRP A 42 3.59 -7.26 23.85
CA TRP A 42 3.33 -8.69 23.89
C TRP A 42 3.53 -9.40 22.53
N CYS A 43 3.69 -8.65 21.44
CA CYS A 43 4.03 -9.23 20.13
C CYS A 43 5.49 -9.71 20.06
N TYR A 44 6.35 -9.33 21.01
CA TYR A 44 7.74 -9.78 21.04
C TYR A 44 7.83 -11.23 21.53
N ILE A 45 8.58 -12.04 20.79
CA ILE A 45 8.84 -13.43 21.15
C ILE A 45 9.94 -13.45 22.22
N PRO A 46 9.68 -13.94 23.45
CA PRO A 46 10.64 -13.92 24.53
C PRO A 46 12.00 -14.50 24.14
N GLY A 47 13.08 -13.78 24.46
CA GLY A 47 14.45 -14.20 24.13
C GLY A 47 14.88 -13.94 22.68
N THR A 48 14.06 -13.24 21.88
CA THR A 48 14.42 -12.83 20.51
C THR A 48 13.96 -11.42 20.20
N ASP A 49 14.59 -10.77 19.22
CA ASP A 49 14.10 -9.50 18.65
C ASP A 49 12.98 -9.71 17.60
N ARG A 50 12.44 -10.94 17.52
CA ARG A 50 11.39 -11.27 16.56
C ARG A 50 10.04 -10.91 17.15
N ARG A 51 9.14 -10.46 16.26
CA ARG A 51 7.76 -10.16 16.57
C ARG A 51 6.85 -11.17 15.86
N SER A 52 5.86 -11.69 16.57
CA SER A 52 4.83 -12.59 16.02
C SER A 52 3.93 -11.85 15.03
N ARG A 53 3.68 -10.57 15.28
CA ARG A 53 2.95 -9.65 14.41
C ARG A 53 3.90 -8.65 13.75
N LYS A 54 3.61 -8.28 12.51
CA LYS A 54 4.36 -7.28 11.74
C LYS A 54 3.44 -6.14 11.34
N ALA A 55 3.94 -4.92 11.41
CA ALA A 55 3.20 -3.72 11.05
C ALA A 55 2.80 -3.73 9.58
N VAL A 56 1.67 -3.09 9.26
CA VAL A 56 1.17 -2.93 7.88
C VAL A 56 2.16 -2.15 7.02
N SER A 57 2.91 -1.23 7.62
CA SER A 57 3.94 -0.42 6.96
C SER A 57 4.81 -1.24 6.00
N ARG A 58 5.39 -2.34 6.49
CA ARG A 58 6.26 -3.21 5.70
C ARG A 58 5.61 -3.69 4.39
N ASN A 59 4.31 -3.96 4.40
CA ASN A 59 3.57 -4.38 3.20
C ASN A 59 3.36 -3.23 2.22
N ILE A 60 3.04 -2.03 2.72
CA ILE A 60 2.88 -0.84 1.89
C ILE A 60 4.21 -0.49 1.22
N ASN A 61 5.31 -0.48 1.98
CA ASN A 61 6.67 -0.28 1.47
C ASN A 61 7.01 -1.30 0.37
N ALA A 62 6.68 -2.59 0.59
CA ALA A 62 6.89 -3.65 -0.39
C ALA A 62 6.11 -3.44 -1.70
N PHE A 63 4.85 -3.00 -1.64
CA PHE A 63 4.06 -2.73 -2.84
C PHE A 63 4.56 -1.49 -3.59
N LEU A 64 4.94 -0.43 -2.88
CA LEU A 64 5.53 0.78 -3.46
C LEU A 64 6.80 0.45 -4.22
N ASN A 65 7.73 -0.29 -3.60
CA ASN A 65 9.05 -0.62 -4.16
C ASN A 65 9.00 -1.67 -5.26
N THR A 66 8.02 -2.57 -5.26
CA THR A 66 7.82 -3.50 -6.38
C THR A 66 7.22 -2.81 -7.60
N GLY A 67 6.52 -1.67 -7.42
CA GLY A 67 6.02 -0.83 -8.51
C GLY A 67 4.79 -1.40 -9.24
N LYS A 68 4.35 -2.59 -8.88
CA LYS A 68 3.11 -3.21 -9.37
C LYS A 68 1.87 -2.71 -8.62
N GLY A 69 2.05 -1.99 -7.52
CA GLY A 69 0.97 -1.64 -6.60
C GLY A 69 0.45 -2.86 -5.84
N GLY A 70 -0.66 -2.67 -5.16
CA GLY A 70 -1.34 -3.71 -4.40
C GLY A 70 -2.30 -3.15 -3.37
N THR A 71 -3.09 -4.00 -2.73
CA THR A 71 -4.05 -3.64 -1.70
C THR A 71 -3.77 -4.42 -0.43
N VAL A 72 -3.66 -3.71 0.69
CA VAL A 72 -3.73 -4.32 2.03
C VAL A 72 -5.16 -4.21 2.54
N TYR A 73 -5.73 -5.34 2.92
CA TYR A 73 -7.05 -5.45 3.54
C TYR A 73 -6.87 -5.55 5.04
N LEU A 74 -7.38 -4.57 5.78
CA LEU A 74 -7.45 -4.65 7.24
C LEU A 74 -8.82 -5.17 7.66
N GLY A 75 -8.79 -6.11 8.60
CA GLY A 75 -9.98 -6.70 9.21
C GLY A 75 -10.90 -5.67 9.84
N ILE A 76 -12.13 -6.11 10.11
CA ILE A 76 -13.33 -5.30 10.36
C ILE A 76 -13.09 -4.13 11.34
N ILE A 77 -13.44 -2.92 10.91
CA ILE A 77 -13.23 -1.67 11.65
C ILE A 77 -14.55 -0.95 11.90
N ASP A 78 -14.71 -0.41 13.11
CA ASP A 78 -15.87 0.37 13.54
C ASP A 78 -15.85 1.80 12.97
N ASN A 79 -17.02 2.45 12.86
CA ASN A 79 -17.13 3.79 12.26
C ASN A 79 -16.22 4.85 12.90
N GLY A 80 -16.06 4.83 14.22
CA GLY A 80 -15.22 5.79 14.95
C GLY A 80 -13.71 5.64 14.69
N THR A 81 -13.29 4.50 14.15
CA THR A 81 -11.88 4.17 13.92
C THR A 81 -11.46 4.39 12.46
N LYS A 82 -12.38 4.82 11.59
CA LYS A 82 -12.08 5.17 10.18
C LYS A 82 -11.16 6.39 10.05
N ASP A 83 -11.47 7.45 10.80
CA ASP A 83 -10.67 8.67 10.79
C ASP A 83 -9.26 8.40 11.34
N HIS A 84 -9.19 7.69 12.47
CA HIS A 84 -7.92 7.23 13.06
C HIS A 84 -7.05 6.53 12.01
N VAL A 85 -7.58 5.51 11.31
CA VAL A 85 -6.81 4.76 10.31
C VAL A 85 -6.35 5.65 9.16
N THR A 86 -7.20 6.58 8.70
CA THR A 86 -6.85 7.52 7.64
C THR A 86 -5.66 8.40 8.05
N VAL A 87 -5.73 8.96 9.26
CA VAL A 87 -4.67 9.79 9.83
C VAL A 87 -3.40 8.98 10.08
N SER A 88 -3.50 7.76 10.63
CA SER A 88 -2.35 6.88 10.87
C SER A 88 -1.61 6.50 9.59
N VAL A 89 -2.34 6.17 8.51
CA VAL A 89 -1.72 5.86 7.21
C VAL A 89 -1.05 7.10 6.62
N GLY A 90 -1.69 8.27 6.69
CA GLY A 90 -1.10 9.53 6.23
C GLY A 90 0.16 9.91 7.01
N ASP A 91 0.14 9.74 8.34
CA ASP A 91 1.29 9.94 9.21
C ASP A 91 2.44 9.00 8.85
N LEU A 92 2.17 7.70 8.75
CA LEU A 92 3.16 6.69 8.38
C LEU A 92 3.86 7.03 7.06
N LEU A 93 3.07 7.28 6.01
CA LEU A 93 3.60 7.51 4.66
C LEU A 93 4.33 8.85 4.52
N SER A 94 4.06 9.79 5.43
CA SER A 94 4.83 11.02 5.55
C SER A 94 6.25 10.83 6.11
N ARG A 95 6.49 9.72 6.83
CA ARG A 95 7.76 9.38 7.48
C ARG A 95 8.65 8.47 6.64
N TYR A 96 8.14 7.93 5.54
CA TYR A 96 8.96 7.19 4.60
C TYR A 96 10.01 8.10 3.97
N THR A 97 11.11 7.50 3.54
CA THR A 97 12.19 8.22 2.86
C THR A 97 12.39 7.66 1.45
N PRO A 98 12.05 8.41 0.38
CA PRO A 98 11.42 9.74 0.40
C PRO A 98 9.95 9.68 0.86
N LYS A 99 9.38 10.84 1.23
CA LYS A 99 7.97 10.94 1.60
C LYS A 99 7.09 10.46 0.44
N VAL A 100 6.11 9.60 0.74
CA VAL A 100 5.19 9.07 -0.27
C VAL A 100 4.10 10.12 -0.57
N PRO A 101 3.91 10.51 -1.84
CA PRO A 101 2.85 11.42 -2.24
C PRO A 101 1.45 10.79 -2.11
N GLN A 102 0.44 11.63 -1.87
CA GLN A 102 -0.96 11.18 -1.72
C GLN A 102 -1.48 10.51 -3.00
N GLU A 103 -1.01 10.92 -4.18
CA GLU A 103 -1.40 10.33 -5.45
C GLU A 103 -0.91 8.88 -5.66
N CYS A 104 -0.01 8.39 -4.79
CA CYS A 104 0.50 7.02 -4.86
C CYS A 104 -0.38 6.01 -4.12
N TYR A 105 -1.35 6.45 -3.32
CA TYR A 105 -2.18 5.55 -2.54
C TYR A 105 -3.60 6.08 -2.28
N LYS A 106 -4.46 5.19 -1.81
CA LYS A 106 -5.83 5.51 -1.39
C LYS A 106 -6.24 4.61 -0.24
N VAL A 107 -7.01 5.17 0.70
CA VAL A 107 -7.67 4.42 1.78
C VAL A 107 -9.17 4.43 1.52
N GLU A 108 -9.79 3.26 1.47
CA GLU A 108 -11.23 3.09 1.28
C GLU A 108 -11.83 2.26 2.42
N PHE A 109 -13.06 2.60 2.78
CA PHE A 109 -13.84 1.89 3.79
C PHE A 109 -15.03 1.24 3.11
N VAL A 110 -14.93 -0.06 2.83
CA VAL A 110 -15.96 -0.81 2.10
C VAL A 110 -16.90 -1.46 3.12
N PRO A 111 -18.21 -1.19 3.08
CA PRO A 111 -19.17 -1.73 4.05
C PRO A 111 -19.28 -3.25 3.93
N VAL A 112 -19.50 -3.92 5.06
CA VAL A 112 -19.80 -5.35 5.14
C VAL A 112 -21.29 -5.50 5.46
N LEU A 113 -22.02 -6.13 4.55
CA LEU A 113 -23.44 -6.39 4.72
C LEU A 113 -23.65 -7.73 5.42
N ASN A 114 -24.51 -7.73 6.43
CA ASN A 114 -25.07 -8.94 7.01
C ASN A 114 -26.39 -9.26 6.29
N LEU A 115 -26.41 -10.30 5.45
CA LEU A 115 -27.62 -10.68 4.69
C LEU A 115 -28.74 -11.24 5.58
N ALA A 116 -28.44 -11.65 6.82
CA ALA A 116 -29.42 -12.12 7.78
C ALA A 116 -30.15 -10.96 8.50
N GLU A 117 -29.57 -9.75 8.47
CA GLU A 117 -30.09 -8.57 9.14
C GLU A 117 -30.43 -7.51 8.09
N THR A 118 -31.67 -7.51 7.59
CA THR A 118 -32.26 -6.33 6.95
C THR A 118 -32.48 -5.28 8.03
N SER A 119 -31.42 -4.58 8.41
CA SER A 119 -31.55 -3.35 9.20
C SER A 119 -31.13 -2.18 8.31
N ASP A 120 -32.04 -1.21 8.18
CA ASP A 120 -31.72 0.11 7.65
C ASP A 120 -30.69 0.72 8.62
N MET A 121 -29.41 0.55 8.29
CA MET A 121 -28.34 1.14 9.08
C MET A 121 -28.38 2.65 8.89
N GLU A 122 -29.05 3.35 9.81
CA GLU A 122 -28.93 4.79 9.94
C GLU A 122 -27.47 5.14 10.24
N LEU A 123 -26.86 5.90 9.34
CA LEU A 123 -25.56 6.54 9.54
C LEU A 123 -25.66 7.42 10.78
N GLN A 124 -25.17 6.93 11.93
CA GLN A 124 -25.10 7.74 13.13
C GLN A 124 -24.25 9.00 12.84
N PRO A 125 -24.66 10.18 13.34
CA PRO A 125 -23.89 11.40 13.18
C PRO A 125 -22.49 11.20 13.77
N GLN A 126 -21.47 11.61 13.02
CA GLN A 126 -20.09 11.63 13.47
C GLN A 126 -20.00 12.54 14.71
N LEU A 127 -19.88 11.93 15.89
CA LEU A 127 -19.69 12.66 17.13
C LEU A 127 -18.19 12.78 17.42
N GLN A 128 -17.77 14.05 17.57
CA GLN A 128 -16.50 14.57 18.08
C GLN A 128 -15.34 14.73 17.09
N ASP A 129 -15.47 15.75 16.25
CA ASP A 129 -14.52 16.19 15.22
C ASP A 129 -13.37 17.09 15.76
N HIS A 130 -13.00 16.99 17.04
CA HIS A 130 -12.19 18.05 17.70
C HIS A 130 -11.00 17.59 18.55
N MET A 131 -10.80 16.29 18.79
CA MET A 131 -9.61 15.82 19.50
C MET A 131 -8.65 15.11 18.55
N PRO A 132 -7.36 15.48 18.53
CA PRO A 132 -6.38 14.78 17.70
C PRO A 132 -6.27 13.32 18.13
N HIS A 133 -6.14 12.42 17.16
CA HIS A 133 -5.90 11.01 17.44
C HIS A 133 -4.53 10.81 18.09
N LEU A 134 -4.48 9.85 19.01
CA LEU A 134 -3.23 9.36 19.57
C LEU A 134 -2.64 8.33 18.61
N LEU A 135 -1.49 8.66 18.00
CA LEU A 135 -0.80 7.84 16.99
C LEU A 135 0.53 7.31 17.54
N ARG A 136 1.12 6.32 16.86
CA ARG A 136 2.50 5.83 17.11
C ARG A 136 2.70 5.29 18.54
N THR A 137 1.66 4.72 19.11
CA THR A 137 1.71 4.07 20.41
C THR A 137 0.81 2.84 20.38
N PRO A 138 1.13 1.77 21.13
CA PRO A 138 0.22 0.65 21.32
C PRO A 138 -0.98 1.00 22.22
N ASP A 139 -1.01 2.18 22.81
CA ASP A 139 -2.10 2.61 23.70
C ASP A 139 -3.40 2.92 22.95
N TYR A 140 -4.53 2.69 23.63
CA TYR A 140 -5.85 3.02 23.09
C TYR A 140 -6.06 4.53 22.93
N CYS A 141 -6.42 4.93 21.71
CA CYS A 141 -6.92 6.28 21.43
C CYS A 141 -8.31 6.48 22.06
N TRP A 142 -8.74 7.74 22.18
CA TRP A 142 -10.10 8.07 22.64
C TRP A 142 -11.17 7.40 21.76
N CYS A 143 -10.97 7.34 20.44
CA CYS A 143 -11.92 6.70 19.51
C CYS A 143 -12.08 5.19 19.76
N ASP A 144 -11.05 4.55 20.32
CA ASP A 144 -11.10 3.12 20.65
C ASP A 144 -11.90 2.88 21.92
N LYS A 145 -11.74 3.78 22.89
CA LYS A 145 -12.50 3.75 24.15
C LYS A 145 -13.98 3.96 23.87
N ASP A 146 -14.30 4.90 22.97
CA ASP A 146 -15.67 5.16 22.54
C ASP A 146 -16.28 3.96 21.80
N ALA A 147 -15.51 3.30 20.92
CA ALA A 147 -15.95 2.09 20.24
C ALA A 147 -16.24 0.94 21.22
N VAL A 148 -15.34 0.72 22.21
CA VAL A 148 -15.54 -0.28 23.26
C VAL A 148 -16.75 0.05 24.14
N GLU A 149 -16.96 1.32 24.47
CA GLU A 149 -18.11 1.75 25.26
C GLU A 149 -19.43 1.57 24.49
N ALA A 150 -19.46 1.91 23.20
CA ALA A 150 -20.61 1.68 22.32
C ALA A 150 -20.94 0.17 22.23
N PHE A 151 -19.91 -0.67 22.10
CA PHE A 151 -20.06 -2.12 22.12
C PHE A 151 -20.66 -2.63 23.44
N HIS A 152 -20.16 -2.17 24.59
CA HIS A 152 -20.72 -2.54 25.90
C HIS A 152 -22.16 -2.07 26.10
N LYS A 153 -22.56 -0.96 25.46
CA LYS A 153 -23.94 -0.46 25.45
C LYS A 153 -24.85 -1.23 24.48
N GLY A 154 -24.32 -2.22 23.76
CA GLY A 154 -25.06 -2.99 22.76
C GLY A 154 -25.43 -2.18 21.52
N ILE A 155 -24.71 -1.10 21.23
CA ILE A 155 -24.92 -0.30 20.02
C ILE A 155 -24.17 -0.99 18.88
N PRO A 156 -24.87 -1.53 17.86
CA PRO A 156 -24.22 -2.18 16.74
C PRO A 156 -23.46 -1.15 15.92
N SER A 157 -22.17 -1.38 15.71
CA SER A 157 -21.35 -0.58 14.82
C SER A 157 -21.34 -1.21 13.42
N PRO A 158 -21.50 -0.42 12.35
CA PRO A 158 -21.40 -0.92 11.00
C PRO A 158 -19.99 -1.46 10.73
N LEU A 159 -19.96 -2.68 10.23
CA LEU A 159 -18.74 -3.39 9.90
C LEU A 159 -18.18 -2.89 8.57
N HIS A 160 -16.89 -2.57 8.53
CA HIS A 160 -16.20 -2.15 7.30
C HIS A 160 -14.89 -2.90 7.12
N VAL A 161 -14.55 -3.22 5.88
CA VAL A 161 -13.18 -3.62 5.49
C VAL A 161 -12.43 -2.37 5.08
N VAL A 162 -11.21 -2.19 5.59
CA VAL A 162 -10.34 -1.12 5.12
C VAL A 162 -9.47 -1.64 4.00
N GLU A 163 -9.50 -0.95 2.88
CA GLU A 163 -8.62 -1.20 1.75
C GLU A 163 -7.60 -0.06 1.66
N ILE A 164 -6.33 -0.39 1.87
CA ILE A 164 -5.21 0.51 1.60
C ILE A 164 -4.61 0.11 0.25
N THR A 165 -4.96 0.83 -0.81
CA THR A 165 -4.49 0.58 -2.16
C THR A 165 -3.27 1.45 -2.46
N VAL A 166 -2.18 0.80 -2.85
CA VAL A 166 -1.00 1.40 -3.47
C VAL A 166 -1.13 1.30 -4.98
N PHE A 167 -1.03 2.43 -5.68
CA PHE A 167 -1.17 2.44 -7.13
C PHE A 167 0.12 1.93 -7.82
N PRO A 168 -0.02 1.23 -8.96
CA PRO A 168 1.13 0.84 -9.77
C PRO A 168 1.94 2.07 -10.23
N TRP A 169 3.26 1.94 -10.25
CA TRP A 169 4.13 2.98 -10.78
C TRP A 169 3.91 3.14 -12.28
N LYS A 170 3.54 4.34 -12.70
CA LYS A 170 3.37 4.67 -14.11
C LYS A 170 4.72 5.07 -14.70
N ARG A 171 5.24 4.21 -15.57
CA ARG A 171 6.42 4.48 -16.40
C ARG A 171 6.10 5.50 -17.50
N GLU A 172 5.97 6.76 -17.13
CA GLU A 172 6.02 7.86 -18.10
C GLU A 172 7.49 8.10 -18.46
N ASN A 173 7.96 7.33 -19.45
CA ASN A 173 9.38 7.07 -19.65
C ASN A 173 10.24 8.24 -20.13
N PHE A 174 9.66 9.38 -20.50
CA PHE A 174 10.44 10.54 -20.92
C PHE A 174 9.64 11.81 -20.67
N VAL A 175 10.12 12.67 -19.78
CA VAL A 175 9.71 14.07 -19.80
C VAL A 175 10.72 14.78 -20.70
N LYS A 176 10.28 15.23 -21.88
CA LYS A 176 11.06 16.19 -22.69
C LYS A 176 11.09 17.51 -21.92
N GLY A 177 12.04 17.65 -21.01
CA GLY A 177 12.32 18.90 -20.32
C GLY A 177 13.04 19.87 -21.25
N LYS A 178 12.90 21.17 -20.97
CA LYS A 178 13.63 22.24 -21.69
C LYS A 178 15.16 22.18 -21.48
N GLU A 179 15.64 21.41 -20.51
CA GLU A 179 17.06 21.33 -20.10
C GLU A 179 17.73 19.98 -20.40
N GLY A 180 17.06 19.09 -21.15
CA GLY A 180 17.58 17.77 -21.52
C GLY A 180 16.62 16.63 -21.21
N ASN A 181 16.92 15.45 -21.74
CA ASN A 181 16.13 14.24 -21.50
C ASN A 181 16.36 13.77 -20.06
N GLN A 182 15.35 13.91 -19.19
CA GLN A 182 15.39 13.35 -17.83
C GLN A 182 14.69 11.98 -17.80
N ILE A 183 15.41 10.98 -17.32
CA ILE A 183 14.89 9.62 -17.12
C ILE A 183 14.25 9.57 -15.74
N LYS A 184 12.97 9.21 -15.67
CA LYS A 184 12.26 9.07 -14.41
C LYS A 184 12.31 7.61 -13.96
N PHE A 185 13.25 7.30 -13.07
CA PHE A 185 13.34 5.99 -12.44
C PHE A 185 12.21 5.77 -11.44
N HIS A 186 11.88 4.51 -11.19
CA HIS A 186 10.97 4.15 -10.11
C HIS A 186 11.63 4.52 -8.77
N PRO A 187 11.03 5.42 -7.96
CA PRO A 187 11.55 5.73 -6.64
C PRO A 187 11.53 4.50 -5.74
N VAL A 188 12.62 4.31 -5.00
CA VAL A 188 12.73 3.33 -3.93
C VAL A 188 12.51 4.05 -2.60
N TYR A 189 11.66 3.47 -1.77
CA TYR A 189 11.23 4.00 -0.49
C TYR A 189 11.80 3.15 0.65
N GLU A 190 12.36 3.83 1.63
CA GLU A 190 12.64 3.30 2.96
C GLU A 190 11.42 3.51 3.85
N ASP A 191 11.10 2.52 4.68
CA ASP A 191 10.06 2.61 5.69
C ASP A 191 10.49 3.51 6.88
N GLU A 192 9.64 3.61 7.90
CA GLU A 192 9.90 4.42 9.09
C GLU A 192 11.11 3.98 9.92
N GLU A 193 11.59 2.75 9.71
CA GLU A 193 12.77 2.19 10.36
C GLU A 193 14.01 2.22 9.44
N GLY A 194 13.92 2.81 8.24
CA GLY A 194 15.02 2.87 7.27
C GLY A 194 15.21 1.57 6.46
N ASN A 195 14.20 0.70 6.40
CA ASN A 195 14.27 -0.56 5.68
C ASN A 195 13.64 -0.46 4.29
N CYS A 196 14.26 -1.11 3.31
CA CYS A 196 13.69 -1.31 1.97
C CYS A 196 13.11 -2.72 1.86
N TYR A 197 11.80 -2.82 1.62
CA TYR A 197 11.12 -4.08 1.39
C TYR A 197 10.61 -4.17 -0.04
N PHE A 198 10.58 -5.38 -0.60
CA PHE A 198 10.02 -5.69 -1.90
C PHE A 198 9.11 -6.91 -1.80
N ARG A 199 8.02 -6.91 -2.57
CA ARG A 199 7.06 -8.01 -2.68
C ARG A 199 7.53 -9.06 -3.69
N ARG A 200 7.50 -10.34 -3.32
CA ARG A 200 7.77 -11.51 -4.17
C ARG A 200 6.73 -12.61 -3.94
N GLN A 201 5.86 -12.90 -4.93
CA GLN A 201 4.90 -14.04 -4.92
C GLN A 201 4.32 -14.37 -3.52
N GLY A 202 3.69 -13.39 -2.84
CA GLY A 202 3.09 -13.57 -1.51
C GLY A 202 4.04 -13.42 -0.31
N SER A 203 5.34 -13.24 -0.54
CA SER A 203 6.35 -12.98 0.49
C SER A 203 6.93 -11.57 0.41
N ILE A 204 7.50 -11.09 1.52
CA ILE A 204 8.21 -9.81 1.58
C ILE A 204 9.67 -10.06 1.91
N VAL A 205 10.55 -9.50 1.10
CA VAL A 205 12.01 -9.61 1.26
C VAL A 205 12.58 -8.24 1.56
N LYS A 206 13.50 -8.18 2.54
CA LYS A 206 14.27 -6.97 2.82
C LYS A 206 15.45 -6.91 1.85
N TYR A 207 15.59 -5.82 1.12
CA TYR A 207 16.69 -5.62 0.19
C TYR A 207 17.77 -4.76 0.86
N SER A 208 19.02 -5.08 0.57
CA SER A 208 20.15 -4.21 0.88
C SER A 208 20.28 -3.11 -0.18
N LEU A 209 21.05 -2.06 0.12
CA LEU A 209 21.40 -1.03 -0.87
C LEU A 209 22.07 -1.63 -2.12
N GLN A 210 22.83 -2.71 -1.97
CA GLN A 210 23.49 -3.39 -3.06
C GLN A 210 22.48 -4.07 -3.99
N ASP A 211 21.47 -4.74 -3.42
CA ASP A 211 20.37 -5.35 -4.18
C ASP A 211 19.56 -4.28 -4.92
N VAL A 212 19.32 -3.13 -4.30
CA VAL A 212 18.64 -1.99 -4.92
C VAL A 212 19.43 -1.46 -6.11
N VAL A 213 20.74 -1.29 -5.97
CA VAL A 213 21.61 -0.84 -7.07
C VAL A 213 21.60 -1.82 -8.23
N GLU A 214 21.66 -3.13 -7.96
CA GLU A 214 21.56 -4.15 -8.99
C GLU A 214 20.21 -4.13 -9.71
N PHE A 215 19.12 -3.97 -8.95
CA PHE A 215 17.77 -3.84 -9.51
C PHE A 215 17.65 -2.59 -10.42
N THR A 216 18.17 -1.44 -10.00
CA THR A 216 18.17 -0.22 -10.82
C THR A 216 19.01 -0.41 -12.09
N LYS A 217 20.17 -1.07 -12.01
CA LYS A 217 20.99 -1.38 -13.20
C LYS A 217 20.23 -2.26 -14.18
N GLU A 218 19.50 -3.26 -13.67
CA GLU A 218 18.69 -4.14 -14.49
C GLU A 218 17.53 -3.38 -15.14
N GLU A 219 16.86 -2.48 -14.40
CA GLU A 219 15.79 -1.63 -14.95
C GLU A 219 16.31 -0.72 -16.08
N VAL A 220 17.46 -0.07 -15.88
CA VAL A 220 18.15 0.72 -16.93
C VAL A 220 18.44 -0.16 -18.14
N HIS A 221 19.03 -1.34 -17.92
CA HIS A 221 19.37 -2.24 -19.03
C HIS A 221 18.13 -2.64 -19.83
N GLN A 222 17.04 -3.02 -19.16
CA GLN A 222 15.78 -3.39 -19.81
C GLN A 222 15.16 -2.22 -20.56
N GLN A 223 15.27 -0.99 -20.06
CA GLN A 223 14.73 0.20 -20.71
C GLN A 223 15.52 0.61 -21.96
N PHE A 224 16.85 0.58 -21.90
CA PHE A 224 17.72 1.07 -22.99
C PHE A 224 18.08 0.01 -24.03
N LYS A 225 18.03 -1.28 -23.69
CA LYS A 225 18.36 -2.35 -24.64
C LYS A 225 17.50 -2.32 -25.91
N PRO A 226 16.18 -2.12 -25.88
CA PRO A 226 15.37 -1.98 -27.09
C PRO A 226 15.77 -0.78 -27.95
N LEU A 227 16.06 0.38 -27.32
CA LEU A 227 16.48 1.60 -28.01
C LEU A 227 17.85 1.43 -28.68
N LEU A 228 18.80 0.80 -27.99
CA LEU A 228 20.12 0.50 -28.54
C LEU A 228 20.03 -0.46 -29.73
N LEU A 229 19.14 -1.45 -29.65
CA LEU A 229 18.88 -2.37 -30.75
C LEU A 229 18.27 -1.65 -31.96
N SER A 230 17.28 -0.77 -31.75
CA SER A 230 16.67 -0.01 -32.86
C SER A 230 17.67 0.94 -33.54
N ILE A 231 18.48 1.67 -32.76
CA ILE A 231 19.52 2.55 -33.31
C ILE A 231 20.55 1.73 -34.09
N LYS A 232 20.91 0.54 -33.59
CA LYS A 232 21.86 -0.34 -34.28
C LYS A 232 21.31 -0.86 -35.62
N GLU A 233 20.01 -1.19 -35.67
CA GLU A 233 19.32 -1.57 -36.90
C GLU A 233 19.24 -0.40 -37.89
N GLU A 234 18.93 0.81 -37.43
CA GLU A 234 18.96 2.04 -38.25
C GLU A 234 20.37 2.33 -38.78
N MET A 235 21.41 2.15 -37.97
CA MET A 235 22.79 2.34 -38.44
C MET A 235 23.20 1.29 -39.47
N MET A 236 22.76 0.04 -39.32
CA MET A 236 23.03 -1.02 -40.31
C MET A 236 22.34 -0.73 -41.65
N THR A 237 21.06 -0.36 -41.61
CA THR A 237 20.31 0.00 -42.82
C THR A 237 20.91 1.21 -43.53
N LEU A 238 21.29 2.26 -42.80
CA LEU A 238 21.99 3.41 -43.39
C LEU A 238 23.37 3.06 -43.93
N LYS A 239 24.11 2.15 -43.27
CA LYS A 239 25.44 1.71 -43.75
C LYS A 239 25.32 0.94 -45.07
N ASP A 240 24.29 0.09 -45.20
CA ASP A 240 23.98 -0.66 -46.41
C ASP A 240 23.46 0.25 -47.54
N GLU A 241 22.64 1.26 -47.23
CA GLU A 241 22.12 2.22 -48.21
C GLU A 241 23.20 3.12 -48.81
N TYR A 242 24.23 3.49 -48.02
CA TYR A 242 25.27 4.42 -48.45
C TYR A 242 26.60 3.75 -48.87
N ASN A 243 26.67 2.40 -48.94
CA ASN A 243 27.89 1.65 -49.30
C ASN A 243 29.14 2.11 -48.51
N LEU A 244 28.95 2.56 -47.27
CA LEU A 244 30.05 2.91 -46.38
C LEU A 244 30.64 1.61 -45.86
N HIS A 245 31.72 1.10 -46.46
CA HIS A 245 32.46 -0.06 -45.92
C HIS A 245 33.18 0.30 -44.61
#